data_AF-A0A9X3CZG5-F1
#
_entry.id   AF-A0A9X3CZG5-F1
#
_cell.length_a   1.000
_cell.length_b   1.000
_cell.length_c   1.000
_cell.angle_alpha   90.00
_cell.angle_beta   90.00
_cell.angle_gamma   90.00
#
_symmetry.space_group_name_H-M   'P 1'
#
loop_
_entity.id
_entity.type
_entity.pdbx_description
1 polymer ?
#
loop_
_entity_poly.entity_id
_entity_poly.type
_entity_poly.pdbx_seq_one_letter_code
_entity_poly.pdbx_strand_id
1 'polypeptide(L)'
;MKKNKVILALFLPLMFFSCEEILLEEDLSGSKVELLAPVEGTTVATSMVAFNWTAVEGATAYQFQIAAPNFDAPQQLVVDEIIEENFTSEELQEGSYEWRVRALNSGFTTTYASAEFTVKATEDFSEQQVKLFSPSNNFLSGSGDIVLNWGEVEEATVYRVQILQNEEVVVEKTTSETHLSMDFVEGQSTWRVRAENDSRNTLYFERTVFVDTKAPESPTLLRPADKANFSLPTVTFEWDRNSVEGSEEIDSLFVFKDLELADLVVKERVTTSYATTLDREETYYWFMKSYDSAGNVGERSEVFSFTIEKEL
;
A
#
# COMPACT_ATOMS: atom_id res chain seq x y z
N MET A 1 -22.09 -39.61 -70.23
CA MET A 1 -21.57 -40.22 -68.98
C MET A 1 -20.17 -39.67 -68.73
N LYS A 2 -19.93 -39.16 -67.51
CA LYS A 2 -18.84 -38.24 -67.13
C LYS A 2 -17.44 -38.88 -67.18
N LYS A 3 -16.45 -38.11 -67.64
CA LYS A 3 -15.00 -38.36 -67.54
C LYS A 3 -14.52 -37.88 -66.16
N ASN A 4 -13.75 -38.70 -65.44
CA ASN A 4 -12.92 -38.23 -64.32
C ASN A 4 -11.45 -38.59 -64.60
N LYS A 5 -10.61 -37.55 -64.68
CA LYS A 5 -9.15 -37.63 -64.74
C LYS A 5 -8.61 -37.64 -63.31
N VAL A 6 -7.77 -38.59 -62.98
CA VAL A 6 -7.02 -38.61 -61.71
C VAL A 6 -5.73 -37.82 -61.92
N ILE A 7 -5.56 -36.75 -61.15
CA ILE A 7 -4.35 -35.92 -61.11
C ILE A 7 -3.52 -36.41 -59.91
N LEU A 8 -2.30 -36.85 -60.18
CA LEU A 8 -1.31 -37.25 -59.18
C LEU A 8 -0.56 -35.99 -58.73
N ALA A 9 -0.82 -35.53 -57.50
CA ALA A 9 -0.17 -34.36 -56.92
C ALA A 9 1.17 -34.77 -56.27
N LEU A 10 2.27 -34.20 -56.78
CA LEU A 10 3.62 -34.35 -56.24
C LEU A 10 3.78 -33.37 -55.07
N PHE A 11 3.93 -33.88 -53.84
CA PHE A 11 4.10 -33.07 -52.64
C PHE A 11 5.59 -32.77 -52.44
N LEU A 12 5.99 -31.50 -52.65
CA LEU A 12 7.35 -31.01 -52.40
C LEU A 12 7.40 -30.43 -50.98
N PRO A 13 8.29 -30.91 -50.08
CA PRO A 13 8.35 -30.38 -48.72
C PRO A 13 9.05 -29.02 -48.73
N LEU A 14 8.32 -27.97 -48.34
CA LEU A 14 8.86 -26.65 -48.04
C LEU A 14 9.68 -26.77 -46.74
N MET A 15 11.01 -26.64 -46.83
CA MET A 15 11.83 -26.42 -45.64
C MET A 15 11.64 -24.96 -45.19
N PHE A 16 11.03 -24.77 -44.03
CA PHE A 16 11.07 -23.51 -43.32
C PHE A 16 12.45 -23.36 -42.67
N PHE A 17 13.36 -22.65 -43.34
CA PHE A 17 14.49 -22.05 -42.64
C PHE A 17 13.93 -20.90 -41.81
N SER A 18 13.76 -21.12 -40.51
CA SER A 18 13.67 -20.02 -39.55
C SER A 18 15.07 -19.40 -39.50
N CYS A 19 15.24 -18.23 -40.12
CA CYS A 19 16.35 -17.36 -39.78
C CYS A 19 16.04 -16.84 -38.38
N GLU A 20 16.62 -17.45 -37.36
CA GLU A 20 16.78 -16.79 -36.07
C GLU A 20 17.77 -15.65 -36.33
N GLU A 21 17.28 -14.42 -36.34
CA GLU A 21 18.10 -13.23 -36.50
C GLU A 21 19.07 -13.22 -35.31
N ILE A 22 20.34 -13.54 -35.57
CA ILE A 22 21.40 -13.39 -34.58
C ILE A 22 21.57 -11.89 -34.40
N LEU A 23 20.82 -11.30 -33.47
CA LEU A 23 21.06 -9.96 -32.99
C LEU A 23 22.41 -9.97 -32.28
N LEU A 24 23.44 -9.49 -32.98
CA LEU A 24 24.73 -9.22 -32.37
C LEU A 24 24.55 -8.02 -31.44
N GLU A 25 24.56 -8.31 -30.15
CA GLU A 25 24.56 -7.31 -29.09
C GLU A 25 25.85 -6.49 -29.14
N GLU A 26 25.73 -5.19 -28.86
CA GLU A 26 26.87 -4.29 -28.82
C GLU A 26 27.81 -4.65 -27.66
N ASP A 27 29.12 -4.73 -27.94
CA ASP A 27 30.12 -5.03 -26.91
C ASP A 27 30.38 -3.79 -26.04
N LEU A 28 29.90 -3.85 -24.80
CA LEU A 28 30.05 -2.77 -23.83
C LEU A 28 31.42 -2.73 -23.13
N SER A 29 32.30 -3.72 -23.33
CA SER A 29 33.53 -3.88 -22.54
C SER A 29 34.53 -2.71 -22.71
N GLY A 30 34.46 -1.99 -23.83
CA GLY A 30 35.25 -0.78 -24.10
C GLY A 30 34.57 0.54 -23.68
N SER A 31 33.29 0.48 -23.32
CA SER A 31 32.50 1.64 -22.91
C SER A 31 32.69 1.93 -21.41
N LYS A 32 32.33 3.16 -21.00
CA LYS A 32 32.39 3.61 -19.60
C LYS A 32 31.13 4.37 -19.24
N VAL A 33 30.71 4.23 -17.99
CA VAL A 33 29.67 5.08 -17.38
C VAL A 33 30.36 6.31 -16.79
N GLU A 34 29.85 7.52 -17.05
CA GLU A 34 30.30 8.74 -16.40
C GLU A 34 29.29 9.17 -15.33
N LEU A 35 29.74 9.27 -14.08
CA LEU A 35 28.91 9.68 -12.95
C LEU A 35 28.71 11.19 -12.97
N LEU A 36 27.47 11.66 -12.88
CA LEU A 36 27.11 13.07 -12.94
C LEU A 36 26.79 13.64 -11.55
N ALA A 37 26.11 12.86 -10.70
CA ALA A 37 25.82 13.24 -9.33
C ALA A 37 25.45 12.00 -8.50
N PRO A 38 25.84 11.91 -7.21
CA PRO A 38 26.88 12.70 -6.55
C PRO A 38 28.27 12.44 -7.18
N VAL A 39 29.06 13.49 -7.41
CA VAL A 39 30.46 13.33 -7.86
C VAL A 39 31.39 13.07 -6.68
N GLU A 40 32.61 12.62 -6.97
CA GLU A 40 33.64 12.31 -5.96
C GLU A 40 33.82 13.42 -4.91
N GLY A 41 33.70 13.04 -3.63
CA GLY A 41 33.85 13.89 -2.47
C GLY A 41 32.68 14.83 -2.19
N THR A 42 31.55 14.72 -2.91
CA THR A 42 30.39 15.61 -2.70
C THR A 42 29.83 15.46 -1.30
N THR A 43 29.44 16.56 -0.66
CA THR A 43 28.58 16.54 0.53
C THR A 43 27.18 16.99 0.14
N VAL A 44 26.18 16.15 0.40
CA VAL A 44 24.77 16.47 0.19
C VAL A 44 24.09 16.74 1.53
N ALA A 45 23.23 17.74 1.56
CA ALA A 45 22.54 18.23 2.76
C ALA A 45 21.08 17.75 2.84
N THR A 46 20.73 16.69 2.12
CA THR A 46 19.36 16.15 2.03
C THR A 46 19.41 14.64 2.27
N SER A 47 18.38 14.11 2.93
CA SER A 47 18.21 12.65 3.10
C SER A 47 17.84 11.96 1.80
N MET A 48 17.09 12.61 0.90
CA MET A 48 16.78 12.07 -0.43
C MET A 48 17.88 12.48 -1.42
N VAL A 49 18.75 11.53 -1.77
CA VAL A 49 19.91 11.76 -2.63
C VAL A 49 19.60 11.28 -4.05
N ALA A 50 19.70 12.19 -5.02
CA ALA A 50 19.53 11.86 -6.43
C ALA A 50 20.86 11.40 -7.06
N PHE A 51 20.81 10.28 -7.77
CA PHE A 51 21.91 9.68 -8.50
C PHE A 51 21.68 9.78 -9.99
N ASN A 52 22.69 10.23 -10.74
CA ASN A 52 22.61 10.43 -12.18
C ASN A 52 23.93 10.04 -12.84
N TRP A 53 23.84 9.39 -13.99
CA TRP A 53 25.00 9.04 -14.82
C TRP A 53 24.66 9.15 -16.31
N THR A 54 25.67 9.14 -17.16
CA THR A 54 25.50 9.15 -18.61
C THR A 54 24.92 7.83 -19.11
N ALA A 55 23.94 7.90 -20.02
CA ALA A 55 23.51 6.72 -20.75
C ALA A 55 24.65 6.17 -21.63
N VAL A 56 24.78 4.84 -21.67
CA VAL A 56 25.74 4.11 -22.51
C VAL A 56 25.00 3.51 -23.70
N GLU A 57 25.47 3.79 -24.92
CA GLU A 57 24.92 3.20 -26.14
C GLU A 57 25.02 1.67 -26.11
N GLY A 58 23.96 0.98 -26.53
CA GLY A 58 23.87 -0.48 -26.50
C GLY A 58 23.59 -1.11 -25.12
N ALA A 59 23.50 -0.31 -24.06
CA ALA A 59 23.08 -0.79 -22.73
C ALA A 59 21.55 -0.91 -22.66
N THR A 60 21.07 -2.00 -22.05
CA THR A 60 19.63 -2.20 -21.79
C THR A 60 19.26 -1.92 -20.34
N ALA A 61 20.24 -1.90 -19.43
CA ALA A 61 20.05 -1.58 -18.01
C ALA A 61 21.39 -1.19 -17.36
N TYR A 62 21.33 -0.87 -16.07
CA TYR A 62 22.46 -0.54 -15.21
C TYR A 62 22.36 -1.31 -13.91
N GLN A 63 23.49 -1.80 -13.42
CA GLN A 63 23.58 -2.28 -12.04
C GLN A 63 24.06 -1.13 -11.16
N PHE A 64 23.20 -0.70 -10.25
CA PHE A 64 23.40 0.40 -9.32
C PHE A 64 23.61 -0.14 -7.91
N GLN A 65 24.68 0.30 -7.24
CA GLN A 65 25.01 -0.14 -5.89
C GLN A 65 25.46 1.03 -5.00
N ILE A 66 25.12 0.94 -3.72
CA ILE A 66 25.60 1.87 -2.67
C ILE A 66 26.14 1.05 -1.50
N ALA A 67 27.33 1.39 -1.01
CA ALA A 67 27.91 0.82 0.20
C ALA A 67 28.20 1.90 1.24
N ALA A 68 28.08 1.54 2.51
CA ALA A 68 28.46 2.36 3.65
C ALA A 68 29.61 1.69 4.42
N PRO A 69 30.73 2.37 4.68
CA PRO A 69 31.13 3.65 4.10
C PRO A 69 31.63 3.53 2.65
N ASN A 70 32.08 2.35 2.22
CA ASN A 70 32.68 2.09 0.90
C ASN A 70 32.66 0.60 0.55
N PHE A 71 33.11 0.24 -0.67
CA PHE A 71 33.17 -1.15 -1.13
C PHE A 71 34.44 -1.92 -0.72
N ASP A 72 35.47 -1.25 -0.20
CA ASP A 72 36.71 -1.88 0.26
C ASP A 72 36.51 -2.62 1.60
N ALA A 73 35.75 -2.01 2.52
CA ALA A 73 35.39 -2.57 3.81
C ALA A 73 33.95 -2.18 4.18
N PRO A 74 32.94 -2.66 3.42
CA PRO A 74 31.56 -2.27 3.64
C PRO A 74 31.09 -2.75 5.01
N GLN A 75 30.58 -1.82 5.81
CA GLN A 75 29.76 -2.14 6.97
C GLN A 75 28.37 -2.60 6.53
N GLN A 76 27.84 -1.98 5.46
CA GLN A 76 26.56 -2.31 4.88
C GLN A 76 26.58 -2.11 3.36
N LEU A 77 25.98 -3.04 2.63
CA LEU A 77 25.54 -2.82 1.25
C LEU A 77 24.11 -2.28 1.33
N VAL A 78 23.94 -1.00 1.01
CA VAL A 78 22.68 -0.26 1.18
C VAL A 78 21.72 -0.55 0.05
N VAL A 79 22.23 -0.55 -1.19
CA VAL A 79 21.46 -0.79 -2.42
C VAL A 79 22.27 -1.72 -3.35
N ASP A 80 21.58 -2.63 -4.01
CA ASP A 80 22.09 -3.42 -5.14
C ASP A 80 20.94 -3.82 -6.08
N GLU A 81 20.78 -3.05 -7.16
CA GLU A 81 19.62 -3.14 -8.03
C GLU A 81 20.02 -3.10 -9.51
N ILE A 82 19.14 -3.65 -10.36
CA ILE A 82 19.21 -3.50 -11.81
C ILE A 82 18.06 -2.60 -12.24
N ILE A 83 18.37 -1.48 -12.88
CA ILE A 83 17.40 -0.49 -13.34
C ILE A 83 17.63 -0.16 -14.82
N GLU A 84 16.58 0.23 -15.54
CA GLU A 84 16.69 0.55 -16.98
C GLU A 84 17.12 2.01 -17.20
N GLU A 85 16.75 2.88 -16.26
CA GLU A 85 17.02 4.29 -16.26
C GLU A 85 18.47 4.61 -15.88
N ASN A 86 18.95 5.77 -16.32
CA ASN A 86 20.27 6.29 -15.98
C ASN A 86 20.25 7.28 -14.79
N PHE A 87 19.18 7.23 -14.00
CA PHE A 87 18.99 8.02 -12.79
C PHE A 87 18.15 7.24 -11.78
N THR A 88 18.35 7.53 -10.50
CA THR A 88 17.51 7.04 -9.40
C THR A 88 17.62 8.01 -8.20
N SER A 89 16.87 7.78 -7.13
CA SER A 89 17.00 8.52 -5.88
C SER A 89 16.82 7.60 -4.68
N GLU A 90 17.67 7.75 -3.68
CA GLU A 90 17.63 6.92 -2.47
C GLU A 90 17.53 7.78 -1.21
N GLU A 91 16.72 7.34 -0.25
CA GLU A 91 16.70 7.93 1.08
C GLU A 91 17.88 7.37 1.91
N LEU A 92 18.84 8.22 2.22
CA LEU A 92 20.05 7.89 2.96
C LEU A 92 20.10 8.67 4.28
N GLN A 93 20.62 8.00 5.30
CA GLN A 93 20.92 8.63 6.58
C GLN A 93 22.23 9.42 6.50
N GLU A 94 22.51 10.23 7.51
CA GLU A 94 23.81 10.89 7.63
C GLU A 94 24.93 9.87 7.70
N GLY A 95 25.99 10.10 6.92
CA GLY A 95 27.10 9.17 6.81
C GLY A 95 27.92 9.35 5.55
N SER A 96 29.02 8.61 5.47
CA SER A 96 29.83 8.49 4.25
C SER A 96 29.39 7.26 3.46
N TYR A 97 29.42 7.37 2.14
CA TYR A 97 28.98 6.33 1.22
C TYR A 97 29.89 6.31 -0.01
N GLU A 98 30.00 5.14 -0.63
CA GLU A 98 30.49 4.99 -1.99
C GLU A 98 29.35 4.41 -2.83
N TRP A 99 29.08 4.99 -4.00
CA TRP A 99 28.14 4.43 -4.95
C TRP A 99 28.87 4.07 -6.23
N ARG A 100 28.35 3.06 -6.93
CA ARG A 100 28.92 2.63 -8.20
C ARG A 100 27.86 2.14 -9.18
N VAL A 101 28.16 2.33 -10.46
CA VAL A 101 27.29 1.93 -11.57
C VAL A 101 28.11 1.28 -12.67
N ARG A 102 27.53 0.22 -13.26
CA ARG A 102 27.98 -0.33 -14.55
C ARG A 102 26.80 -0.53 -15.49
N ALA A 103 27.02 -0.30 -16.77
CA ALA A 103 26.02 -0.60 -17.80
C ALA A 103 26.04 -2.09 -18.14
N LEU A 104 24.89 -2.65 -18.49
CA LEU A 104 24.74 -4.04 -18.88
C LEU A 104 23.78 -4.19 -20.07
N ASN A 105 24.04 -5.20 -20.89
CA ASN A 105 23.09 -5.79 -21.83
C ASN A 105 23.11 -7.32 -21.66
N SER A 106 22.46 -8.06 -22.56
CA SER A 106 22.29 -9.50 -22.43
C SER A 106 23.61 -10.30 -22.42
N GLY A 107 24.69 -9.73 -22.98
CA GLY A 107 25.99 -10.41 -23.12
C GLY A 107 27.19 -9.70 -22.51
N PHE A 108 27.11 -8.39 -22.25
CA PHE A 108 28.25 -7.56 -21.89
C PHE A 108 27.95 -6.62 -20.72
N THR A 109 29.02 -6.24 -20.01
CA THR A 109 28.97 -5.24 -18.94
C THR A 109 30.18 -4.32 -19.03
N THR A 110 30.02 -3.05 -18.64
CA THR A 110 31.18 -2.17 -18.41
C THR A 110 31.88 -2.52 -17.09
N THR A 111 33.07 -1.96 -16.86
CA THR A 111 33.59 -1.84 -15.50
C THR A 111 32.71 -0.89 -14.68
N TYR A 112 32.75 -1.03 -13.35
CA TYR A 112 32.12 -0.05 -12.47
C TYR A 112 32.82 1.31 -12.57
N ALA A 113 32.03 2.37 -12.65
CA ALA A 113 32.44 3.70 -12.23
C ALA A 113 31.92 3.91 -10.80
N SER A 114 32.75 4.44 -9.91
CA SER A 114 32.38 4.73 -8.52
C SER A 114 32.72 6.15 -8.11
N ALA A 115 32.02 6.64 -7.08
CA ALA A 115 32.33 7.90 -6.42
C ALA A 115 31.98 7.84 -4.93
N GLU A 116 32.82 8.44 -4.10
CA GLU A 116 32.56 8.66 -2.67
C GLU A 116 31.77 9.95 -2.45
N PHE A 117 30.86 9.96 -1.48
CA PHE A 117 30.13 11.15 -1.06
C PHE A 117 29.73 11.06 0.42
N THR A 118 29.25 12.16 0.98
CA THR A 118 28.78 12.22 2.36
C THR A 118 27.41 12.87 2.43
N VAL A 119 26.50 12.28 3.20
CA VAL A 119 25.22 12.87 3.57
C VAL A 119 25.37 13.53 4.94
N LYS A 120 24.94 14.79 5.05
CA LYS A 120 24.89 15.53 6.32
C LYS A 120 23.53 16.18 6.50
N ALA A 121 23.19 16.54 7.74
CA ALA A 121 22.09 17.45 7.99
C ALA A 121 22.29 18.79 7.26
N THR A 122 21.21 19.39 6.77
CA THR A 122 21.25 20.77 6.25
C THR A 122 21.33 21.79 7.38
N GLU A 123 22.24 22.74 7.24
CA GLU A 123 22.32 23.93 8.09
C GLU A 123 21.31 25.00 7.67
N ASP A 124 20.68 24.89 6.49
CA ASP A 124 19.56 25.75 6.14
C ASP A 124 18.27 25.21 6.73
N PHE A 125 17.83 25.85 7.81
CA PHE A 125 16.55 25.59 8.46
C PHE A 125 15.38 25.45 7.47
N SER A 126 15.35 26.24 6.39
CA SER A 126 14.24 26.21 5.43
C SER A 126 14.15 24.90 4.64
N GLU A 127 15.27 24.17 4.54
CA GLU A 127 15.40 22.90 3.83
C GLU A 127 15.28 21.69 4.77
N GLN A 128 15.20 21.90 6.07
CA GLN A 128 15.01 20.81 7.03
C GLN A 128 13.63 20.16 6.88
N GLN A 129 13.56 18.86 7.23
CA GLN A 129 12.36 18.06 7.06
C GLN A 129 11.64 17.80 8.38
N VAL A 130 10.31 17.95 8.39
CA VAL A 130 9.47 17.51 9.50
C VAL A 130 9.03 16.07 9.26
N LYS A 131 9.66 15.11 9.94
CA LYS A 131 9.32 13.69 9.79
C LYS A 131 7.97 13.38 10.45
N LEU A 132 6.99 12.93 9.68
CA LEU A 132 5.66 12.60 10.22
C LEU A 132 5.63 11.17 10.79
N PHE A 133 5.14 10.99 12.02
CA PHE A 133 5.03 9.68 12.66
C PHE A 133 3.60 9.17 12.68
N SER A 134 2.67 9.92 13.27
CA SER A 134 1.27 9.53 13.43
C SER A 134 0.36 10.70 13.09
N PRO A 135 -0.83 10.45 12.51
CA PRO A 135 -1.26 9.17 11.94
C PRO A 135 -0.48 8.83 10.66
N SER A 136 -0.53 7.58 10.19
CA SER A 136 0.03 7.18 8.88
C SER A 136 -0.68 7.91 7.74
N ASN A 137 -0.08 7.94 6.55
CA ASN A 137 -0.79 8.49 5.39
C ASN A 137 -2.02 7.63 5.06
N ASN A 138 -3.12 8.27 4.68
CA ASN A 138 -4.42 7.64 4.44
C ASN A 138 -4.96 6.87 5.67
N PHE A 139 -4.65 7.34 6.87
CA PHE A 139 -5.15 6.72 8.10
C PHE A 139 -6.67 6.83 8.20
N LEU A 140 -7.31 5.72 8.54
CA LEU A 140 -8.74 5.60 8.74
C LEU A 140 -9.06 5.63 10.25
N SER A 141 -10.01 6.47 10.65
CA SER A 141 -10.37 6.67 12.06
C SER A 141 -11.88 6.63 12.27
N GLY A 142 -12.31 5.88 13.29
CA GLY A 142 -13.67 5.91 13.85
C GLY A 142 -13.99 7.15 14.70
N SER A 143 -13.02 8.06 14.87
CA SER A 143 -13.11 9.24 15.74
C SER A 143 -12.48 10.46 15.08
N GLY A 144 -13.07 11.63 15.32
CA GLY A 144 -12.53 12.91 14.89
C GLY A 144 -11.36 13.41 15.74
N ASP A 145 -11.23 13.00 17.01
CA ASP A 145 -10.10 13.39 17.86
C ASP A 145 -8.88 12.54 17.52
N ILE A 146 -7.91 13.14 16.83
CA ILE A 146 -6.71 12.47 16.34
C ILE A 146 -5.46 13.18 16.85
N VAL A 147 -4.56 12.40 17.46
CA VAL A 147 -3.25 12.89 17.91
C VAL A 147 -2.24 12.82 16.77
N LEU A 148 -1.80 13.99 16.34
CA LEU A 148 -0.74 14.17 15.36
C LEU A 148 0.63 14.12 16.07
N ASN A 149 1.60 13.40 15.50
CA ASN A 149 2.96 13.28 16.03
C ASN A 149 3.97 13.39 14.89
N TRP A 150 5.04 14.16 15.13
CA TRP A 150 6.13 14.37 14.19
C TRP A 150 7.48 14.40 14.90
N GLY A 151 8.56 14.39 14.12
CA GLY A 151 9.93 14.48 14.60
C GLY A 151 10.32 15.91 14.94
N GLU A 152 11.19 16.04 15.95
CA GLU A 152 11.82 17.31 16.26
C GLU A 152 12.69 17.79 15.09
N VAL A 153 12.63 19.08 14.82
CA VAL A 153 13.47 19.79 13.84
C VAL A 153 14.42 20.70 14.60
N GLU A 154 15.71 20.62 14.29
CA GLU A 154 16.75 21.40 14.97
C GLU A 154 16.51 22.91 14.75
N GLU A 155 16.76 23.73 15.77
CA GLU A 155 16.47 25.18 15.78
C GLU A 155 14.99 25.58 15.70
N ALA A 156 14.05 24.63 15.63
CA ALA A 156 12.63 24.95 15.62
C ALA A 156 12.19 25.49 16.99
N THR A 157 11.48 26.62 16.99
CA THR A 157 10.91 27.20 18.22
C THR A 157 9.41 26.91 18.35
N VAL A 158 8.74 26.68 17.22
CA VAL A 158 7.31 26.36 17.16
C VAL A 158 6.98 25.57 15.90
N TYR A 159 5.92 24.77 15.96
CA TYR A 159 5.33 24.09 14.82
C TYR A 159 3.98 24.72 14.50
N ARG A 160 3.72 24.96 13.22
CA ARG A 160 2.39 25.36 12.71
C ARG A 160 1.73 24.16 12.07
N VAL A 161 0.55 23.83 12.57
CA VAL A 161 -0.24 22.68 12.13
C VAL A 161 -1.54 23.18 11.53
N GLN A 162 -1.90 22.68 10.35
CA GLN A 162 -3.12 23.02 9.65
C GLN A 162 -3.90 21.76 9.28
N ILE A 163 -5.23 21.87 9.25
CA ILE A 163 -6.13 20.92 8.60
C ILE A 163 -6.70 21.59 7.37
N LEU A 164 -6.69 20.86 6.25
CA LEU A 164 -7.20 21.27 4.96
C LEU A 164 -8.35 20.36 4.53
N GLN A 165 -9.37 20.98 3.95
CA GLN A 165 -10.48 20.31 3.29
C GLN A 165 -10.71 20.96 1.94
N ASN A 166 -10.79 20.16 0.88
CA ASN A 166 -10.87 20.67 -0.49
C ASN A 166 -9.79 21.73 -0.77
N GLU A 167 -8.56 21.46 -0.31
CA GLU A 167 -7.38 22.34 -0.43
C GLU A 167 -7.46 23.68 0.33
N GLU A 168 -8.53 23.93 1.09
CA GLU A 168 -8.68 25.13 1.93
C GLU A 168 -8.31 24.84 3.38
N VAL A 169 -7.57 25.75 4.02
CA VAL A 169 -7.24 25.66 5.45
C VAL A 169 -8.50 25.93 6.28
N VAL A 170 -8.97 24.92 7.01
CA VAL A 170 -10.16 25.01 7.88
C VAL A 170 -9.80 25.19 9.34
N VAL A 171 -8.63 24.68 9.76
CA VAL A 171 -8.12 24.82 11.14
C VAL A 171 -6.63 25.11 11.07
N GLU A 172 -6.16 26.00 11.94
CA GLU A 172 -4.75 26.29 12.15
C GLU A 172 -4.45 26.43 13.65
N LYS A 173 -3.37 25.81 14.10
CA LYS A 173 -2.84 25.94 15.47
C LYS A 173 -1.32 25.98 15.46
N THR A 174 -0.74 26.45 16.56
CA THR A 174 0.70 26.39 16.81
C THR A 174 0.99 25.69 18.14
N THR A 175 2.14 25.03 18.23
CA THR A 175 2.62 24.35 19.45
C THR A 175 4.14 24.27 19.47
N SER A 176 4.77 24.32 20.64
CA SER A 176 6.21 24.03 20.78
C SER A 176 6.51 22.53 20.93
N GLU A 177 5.47 21.73 21.18
CA GLU A 177 5.57 20.28 21.28
C GLU A 177 5.65 19.63 19.90
N THR A 178 6.14 18.39 19.85
CA THR A 178 6.19 17.56 18.63
C THR A 178 4.93 16.71 18.42
N HIS A 179 3.85 17.08 19.11
CA HIS A 179 2.55 16.44 19.01
C HIS A 179 1.42 17.44 19.26
N LEU A 180 0.22 17.14 18.73
CA LEU A 180 -0.97 17.95 18.91
C LEU A 180 -2.25 17.14 18.67
N SER A 181 -3.21 17.21 19.61
CA SER A 181 -4.58 16.70 19.36
C SER A 181 -5.37 17.70 18.54
N MET A 182 -6.00 17.21 17.49
CA MET A 182 -6.82 18.01 16.59
C MET A 182 -8.15 17.31 16.34
N ASP A 183 -9.21 18.12 16.26
CA ASP A 183 -10.54 17.65 15.89
C ASP A 183 -10.69 17.69 14.37
N PHE A 184 -10.83 16.52 13.79
CA PHE A 184 -11.18 16.30 12.39
C PHE A 184 -12.69 16.08 12.28
N VAL A 185 -13.28 16.58 11.19
CA VAL A 185 -14.68 16.29 10.87
C VAL A 185 -14.76 15.11 9.90
N GLU A 186 -15.96 14.56 9.78
CA GLU A 186 -16.29 13.45 8.89
C GLU A 186 -15.75 13.65 7.46
N GLY A 187 -15.23 12.58 6.88
CA GLY A 187 -14.69 12.51 5.53
C GLY A 187 -13.18 12.67 5.46
N GLN A 188 -12.70 12.95 4.25
CA GLN A 188 -11.28 13.09 3.98
C GLN A 188 -10.78 14.49 4.35
N SER A 189 -9.64 14.55 5.03
CA SER A 189 -8.92 15.80 5.32
C SER A 189 -7.42 15.59 5.17
N THR A 190 -6.69 16.64 4.80
CA THR A 190 -5.23 16.65 4.81
C THR A 190 -4.77 17.45 6.02
N TRP A 191 -3.88 16.90 6.84
CA TRP A 191 -3.18 17.69 7.85
C TRP A 191 -1.76 17.94 7.39
N ARG A 192 -1.25 19.13 7.70
CA ARG A 192 0.13 19.51 7.40
C ARG A 192 0.77 20.22 8.55
N VAL A 193 2.07 20.02 8.71
CA VAL A 193 2.89 20.67 9.73
C VAL A 193 4.17 21.22 9.10
N ARG A 194 4.60 22.37 9.58
CA ARG A 194 5.94 22.93 9.31
C ARG A 194 6.59 23.38 10.60
N ALA A 195 7.91 23.33 10.64
CA ALA A 195 8.69 23.95 11.71
C ALA A 195 8.92 25.43 11.39
N GLU A 196 8.86 26.27 12.40
CA GLU A 196 9.14 27.71 12.33
C GLU A 196 10.23 28.04 13.38
N ASN A 197 11.13 28.94 13.02
CA ASN A 197 12.01 29.62 13.97
C ASN A 197 11.82 31.15 13.84
N ASP A 198 12.66 31.94 14.52
CA ASP A 198 12.50 33.40 14.57
C ASP A 198 12.52 34.10 13.20
N SER A 199 13.03 33.44 12.15
CA SER A 199 13.29 34.08 10.84
C SER A 199 12.91 33.26 9.62
N ARG A 200 12.75 31.94 9.73
CA ARG A 200 12.58 31.00 8.63
C ARG A 200 11.53 29.94 8.97
N ASN A 201 11.02 29.30 7.94
CA ASN A 201 10.09 28.18 8.04
C ASN A 201 10.56 27.06 7.12
N THR A 202 10.34 25.82 7.52
CA THR A 202 10.43 24.69 6.58
C THR A 202 9.29 24.74 5.58
N LEU A 203 9.35 23.88 4.56
CA LEU A 203 8.16 23.49 3.81
C LEU A 203 7.13 22.82 4.72
N TYR A 204 5.89 22.74 4.24
CA TYR A 204 4.87 21.90 4.87
C TYR A 204 5.09 20.44 4.49
N PHE A 205 4.93 19.57 5.48
CA PHE A 205 4.87 18.12 5.32
C PHE A 205 3.48 17.67 5.71
N GLU A 206 2.87 16.81 4.90
CA GLU A 206 1.44 16.51 5.01
C GLU A 206 1.11 15.04 4.87
N ARG A 207 -0.04 14.68 5.44
CA ARG A 207 -0.67 13.37 5.34
C ARG A 207 -2.18 13.51 5.27
N THR A 208 -2.81 12.55 4.61
CA THR A 208 -4.27 12.46 4.52
C THR A 208 -4.81 11.56 5.64
N VAL A 209 -5.96 11.92 6.19
CA VAL A 209 -6.77 11.10 7.08
C VAL A 209 -8.21 11.00 6.54
N PHE A 210 -8.88 9.90 6.85
CA PHE A 210 -10.30 9.70 6.62
C PHE A 210 -10.99 9.42 7.94
N VAL A 211 -11.95 10.27 8.30
CA VAL A 211 -12.78 10.08 9.50
C VAL A 211 -14.13 9.55 9.07
N ASP A 212 -14.52 8.42 9.64
CA ASP A 212 -15.84 7.83 9.50
C ASP A 212 -16.37 7.49 10.88
N THR A 213 -17.32 8.28 11.36
CA THR A 213 -17.94 8.11 12.68
C THR A 213 -19.28 7.40 12.61
N LYS A 214 -19.74 7.02 11.41
CA LYS A 214 -21.09 6.50 11.22
C LYS A 214 -21.07 4.99 11.31
N ALA A 215 -21.77 4.47 12.31
CA ALA A 215 -21.98 3.04 12.40
C ALA A 215 -22.79 2.52 11.20
N PRO A 216 -22.46 1.32 10.69
CA PRO A 216 -23.25 0.67 9.66
C PRO A 216 -24.68 0.38 10.13
N GLU A 217 -25.63 0.37 9.20
CA GLU A 217 -27.01 0.00 9.50
C GLU A 217 -27.16 -1.47 9.94
N SER A 218 -28.24 -1.77 10.66
CA SER A 218 -28.57 -3.15 11.04
C SER A 218 -28.95 -4.00 9.82
N PRO A 219 -28.47 -5.25 9.70
CA PRO A 219 -28.88 -6.12 8.61
C PRO A 219 -30.36 -6.54 8.77
N THR A 220 -31.05 -6.68 7.64
CA THR A 220 -32.41 -7.23 7.57
C THR A 220 -32.33 -8.70 7.19
N LEU A 221 -32.88 -9.58 8.04
CA LEU A 221 -32.83 -11.02 7.85
C LEU A 221 -33.84 -11.48 6.78
N LEU A 222 -33.40 -12.30 5.82
CA LEU A 222 -34.25 -12.83 4.76
C LEU A 222 -34.46 -14.34 4.91
N ARG A 223 -33.37 -15.11 5.04
CA ARG A 223 -33.42 -16.56 5.17
C ARG A 223 -32.38 -17.04 6.19
N PRO A 224 -32.71 -18.05 7.00
CA PRO A 224 -34.03 -18.65 7.20
C PRO A 224 -35.09 -17.64 7.69
N ALA A 225 -36.32 -17.72 7.19
CA ALA A 225 -37.41 -16.91 7.73
C ALA A 225 -37.69 -17.28 9.19
N ASP A 226 -38.19 -16.35 10.01
CA ASP A 226 -38.47 -16.63 11.42
C ASP A 226 -39.46 -17.80 11.58
N LYS A 227 -39.08 -18.74 12.46
CA LYS A 227 -39.77 -20.00 12.78
C LYS A 227 -39.90 -20.96 11.59
N ALA A 228 -38.99 -20.88 10.63
CA ALA A 228 -38.93 -21.84 9.53
C ALA A 228 -38.60 -23.27 10.01
N ASN A 229 -39.01 -24.28 9.24
CA ASN A 229 -38.70 -25.68 9.48
C ASN A 229 -37.94 -26.25 8.28
N PHE A 230 -36.90 -27.05 8.54
CA PHE A 230 -36.04 -27.66 7.53
C PHE A 230 -36.01 -29.17 7.68
N SER A 231 -36.11 -29.90 6.58
CA SER A 231 -35.90 -31.37 6.53
C SER A 231 -34.46 -31.76 6.22
N LEU A 232 -33.65 -30.82 5.72
CA LEU A 232 -32.23 -30.99 5.44
C LEU A 232 -31.40 -30.22 6.46
N PRO A 233 -30.23 -30.74 6.87
CA PRO A 233 -29.39 -30.09 7.87
C PRO A 233 -28.59 -28.91 7.31
N THR A 234 -28.54 -28.75 5.98
CA THR A 234 -27.88 -27.61 5.34
C THR A 234 -28.81 -26.40 5.28
N VAL A 235 -28.34 -25.30 5.86
CA VAL A 235 -29.06 -24.04 5.98
C VAL A 235 -28.27 -22.94 5.28
N THR A 236 -28.95 -22.19 4.40
CA THR A 236 -28.40 -20.99 3.76
C THR A 236 -28.97 -19.75 4.43
N PHE A 237 -28.07 -18.92 4.92
CA PHE A 237 -28.33 -17.61 5.51
C PHE A 237 -28.26 -16.53 4.42
N GLU A 238 -29.32 -15.74 4.32
CA GLU A 238 -29.44 -14.60 3.41
C GLU A 238 -29.97 -13.41 4.20
N TRP A 239 -29.38 -12.24 3.96
CA TRP A 239 -29.75 -10.97 4.56
C TRP A 239 -29.53 -9.86 3.54
N ASP A 240 -30.02 -8.67 3.85
CA ASP A 240 -29.77 -7.46 3.10
C ASP A 240 -29.38 -6.33 4.06
N ARG A 241 -28.63 -5.35 3.58
CA ARG A 241 -28.20 -4.18 4.36
C ARG A 241 -28.01 -2.99 3.45
N ASN A 242 -28.60 -1.86 3.82
CA ASN A 242 -28.31 -0.60 3.16
C ASN A 242 -26.92 -0.12 3.61
N SER A 243 -26.05 0.19 2.65
CA SER A 243 -24.72 0.72 2.94
C SER A 243 -24.79 2.17 3.39
N VAL A 244 -23.98 2.52 4.38
CA VAL A 244 -23.76 3.92 4.78
C VAL A 244 -22.53 4.44 4.04
N GLU A 245 -22.55 5.72 3.66
CA GLU A 245 -21.35 6.37 3.12
C GLU A 245 -20.30 6.50 4.20
N GLY A 246 -19.10 5.99 3.93
CA GLY A 246 -18.00 5.91 4.88
C GLY A 246 -16.95 4.91 4.42
N SER A 247 -16.49 4.09 5.35
CA SER A 247 -15.52 3.03 5.13
C SER A 247 -16.17 1.71 4.70
N GLU A 248 -15.35 0.75 4.25
CA GLU A 248 -15.86 -0.56 3.82
C GLU A 248 -16.52 -1.31 4.97
N GLU A 249 -17.71 -1.84 4.71
CA GLU A 249 -18.56 -2.49 5.69
C GLU A 249 -18.58 -4.03 5.51
N ILE A 250 -18.72 -4.76 6.62
CA ILE A 250 -18.76 -6.23 6.65
C ILE A 250 -19.75 -6.72 7.70
N ASP A 251 -20.44 -7.82 7.41
CA ASP A 251 -21.40 -8.42 8.32
C ASP A 251 -20.80 -9.62 9.06
N SER A 252 -21.38 -9.95 10.21
CA SER A 252 -21.07 -11.18 10.93
C SER A 252 -22.35 -11.92 11.30
N LEU A 253 -22.41 -13.19 10.93
CA LEU A 253 -23.48 -14.13 11.28
C LEU A 253 -23.21 -14.70 12.66
N PHE A 254 -24.25 -14.77 13.48
CA PHE A 254 -24.24 -15.46 14.77
C PHE A 254 -25.42 -16.44 14.83
N VAL A 255 -25.16 -17.70 15.16
CA VAL A 255 -26.18 -18.75 15.33
C VAL A 255 -25.98 -19.43 16.69
N PHE A 256 -27.07 -19.62 17.42
CA PHE A 256 -27.11 -20.16 18.78
C PHE A 256 -28.11 -21.31 18.88
N LYS A 257 -27.93 -22.19 19.87
CA LYS A 257 -28.87 -23.29 20.18
C LYS A 257 -29.97 -22.91 21.17
N ASP A 258 -29.87 -21.74 21.80
CA ASP A 258 -30.77 -21.29 22.85
C ASP A 258 -31.28 -19.86 22.62
N LEU A 259 -32.45 -19.56 23.20
CA LEU A 259 -33.09 -18.26 23.05
C LEU A 259 -32.36 -17.16 23.84
N GLU A 260 -31.63 -17.54 24.88
CA GLU A 260 -30.81 -16.65 25.70
C GLU A 260 -29.51 -16.22 25.00
N LEU A 261 -29.21 -16.78 23.83
CA LEU A 261 -28.03 -16.51 23.00
C LEU A 261 -26.72 -16.80 23.75
N ALA A 262 -26.68 -17.90 24.50
CA ALA A 262 -25.52 -18.31 25.29
C ALA A 262 -24.69 -19.42 24.63
N ASP A 263 -25.32 -20.35 23.92
CA ASP A 263 -24.71 -21.50 23.25
C ASP A 263 -24.47 -21.17 21.76
N LEU A 264 -23.39 -20.44 21.50
CA LEU A 264 -22.96 -20.01 20.17
C LEU A 264 -22.37 -21.19 19.38
N VAL A 265 -22.95 -21.48 18.21
CA VAL A 265 -22.51 -22.57 17.33
C VAL A 265 -21.92 -22.12 16.01
N VAL A 266 -22.31 -20.95 15.50
CA VAL A 266 -21.71 -20.36 14.29
C VAL A 266 -21.42 -18.90 14.55
N LYS A 267 -20.19 -18.49 14.24
CA LYS A 267 -19.80 -17.08 14.14
C LYS A 267 -18.90 -16.91 12.93
N GLU A 268 -19.37 -16.20 11.93
CA GLU A 268 -18.63 -16.04 10.68
C GLU A 268 -18.71 -14.61 10.14
N ARG A 269 -17.61 -14.11 9.56
CA ARG A 269 -17.59 -12.84 8.84
C ARG A 269 -17.97 -13.07 7.39
N VAL A 270 -18.91 -12.30 6.90
CA VAL A 270 -19.59 -12.58 5.63
C VAL A 270 -19.92 -11.29 4.89
N THR A 271 -19.85 -11.35 3.57
CA THR A 271 -20.19 -10.25 2.65
C THR A 271 -21.36 -10.60 1.72
N THR A 272 -21.69 -11.88 1.64
CA THR A 272 -22.78 -12.45 0.83
C THR A 272 -23.35 -13.67 1.56
N SER A 273 -24.42 -14.27 1.04
CA SER A 273 -25.04 -15.46 1.62
C SER A 273 -24.04 -16.54 2.07
N TYR A 274 -24.38 -17.20 3.17
CA TYR A 274 -23.52 -18.19 3.82
C TYR A 274 -24.29 -19.49 4.05
N ALA A 275 -23.71 -20.63 3.67
CA ALA A 275 -24.32 -21.93 3.87
C ALA A 275 -23.49 -22.79 4.81
N THR A 276 -24.15 -23.47 5.75
CA THR A 276 -23.51 -24.40 6.67
C THR A 276 -24.44 -25.55 7.02
N THR A 277 -23.88 -26.63 7.56
CA THR A 277 -24.64 -27.79 8.02
C THR A 277 -24.69 -27.78 9.55
N LEU A 278 -25.89 -27.92 10.09
CA LEU A 278 -26.17 -27.90 11.53
C LEU A 278 -26.77 -29.23 11.99
N ASP A 279 -26.77 -29.45 13.31
CA ASP A 279 -27.34 -30.67 13.91
C ASP A 279 -28.86 -30.71 13.69
N ARG A 280 -29.41 -31.92 13.57
CA ARG A 280 -30.86 -32.14 13.48
C ARG A 280 -31.49 -32.23 14.86
N GLU A 281 -32.82 -32.16 14.88
CA GLU A 281 -33.65 -32.21 16.09
C GLU A 281 -33.38 -31.04 17.04
N GLU A 282 -32.94 -29.91 16.48
CA GLU A 282 -32.56 -28.69 17.21
C GLU A 282 -33.30 -27.46 16.67
N THR A 283 -33.54 -26.51 17.56
CA THR A 283 -33.99 -25.16 17.21
C THR A 283 -32.81 -24.21 17.35
N TYR A 284 -32.55 -23.44 16.31
CA TYR A 284 -31.48 -22.44 16.28
C TYR A 284 -32.05 -21.03 16.28
N TYR A 285 -31.31 -20.12 16.89
CA TYR A 285 -31.58 -18.69 16.95
C TYR A 285 -30.44 -17.95 16.30
N TRP A 286 -30.71 -17.02 15.40
CA TRP A 286 -29.67 -16.34 14.67
C TRP A 286 -29.95 -14.86 14.49
N PHE A 287 -28.88 -14.09 14.45
CA PHE A 287 -28.90 -12.67 14.13
C PHE A 287 -27.63 -12.29 13.36
N MET A 288 -27.68 -11.16 12.68
CA MET A 288 -26.55 -10.56 11.97
C MET A 288 -26.12 -9.27 12.67
N LYS A 289 -24.84 -8.93 12.58
CA LYS A 289 -24.31 -7.65 13.07
C LYS A 289 -23.26 -7.09 12.12
N SER A 290 -23.33 -5.79 11.86
CA SER A 290 -22.49 -5.09 10.90
C SER A 290 -21.32 -4.37 11.58
N TYR A 291 -20.21 -4.24 10.85
CA TYR A 291 -18.99 -3.55 11.24
C TYR A 291 -18.45 -2.80 10.04
N ASP A 292 -17.66 -1.76 10.26
CA ASP A 292 -16.89 -1.13 9.19
C ASP A 292 -15.38 -1.16 9.46
N SER A 293 -14.62 -0.68 8.48
CA SER A 293 -13.16 -0.65 8.54
C SER A 293 -12.64 0.49 9.43
N ALA A 294 -13.47 1.49 9.75
CA ALA A 294 -13.16 2.52 10.74
C ALA A 294 -13.32 2.03 12.18
N GLY A 295 -13.91 0.85 12.36
CA GLY A 295 -14.13 0.21 13.65
C GLY A 295 -15.48 0.54 14.28
N ASN A 296 -16.37 1.21 13.56
CA ASN A 296 -17.73 1.43 14.03
C ASN A 296 -18.51 0.11 13.96
N VAL A 297 -19.47 -0.01 14.86
CA VAL A 297 -20.24 -1.22 15.08
C VAL A 297 -21.70 -0.89 15.01
N GLY A 298 -22.40 -1.49 14.04
CA GLY A 298 -23.83 -1.35 13.89
C GLY A 298 -24.61 -2.06 15.01
N GLU A 299 -25.87 -1.67 15.16
CA GLU A 299 -26.82 -2.45 15.96
C GLU A 299 -27.00 -3.85 15.33
N ARG A 300 -27.34 -4.84 16.17
CA ARG A 300 -27.66 -6.18 15.65
C ARG A 300 -29.04 -6.19 15.02
N SER A 301 -29.26 -7.11 14.09
CA SER A 301 -30.59 -7.41 13.58
C SER A 301 -31.52 -7.96 14.67
N GLU A 302 -32.80 -8.08 14.34
CA GLU A 302 -33.73 -8.96 15.04
C GLU A 302 -33.17 -10.40 15.13
N VAL A 303 -33.66 -11.16 16.11
CA VAL A 303 -33.31 -12.59 16.26
C VAL A 303 -34.39 -13.42 15.58
N PHE A 304 -34.01 -14.18 14.56
CA PHE A 304 -34.88 -15.17 13.93
C PHE A 304 -34.58 -16.56 14.46
N SER A 305 -35.58 -17.43 14.42
CA SER A 305 -35.44 -18.84 14.80
C SER A 305 -35.73 -19.77 13.62
N PHE A 306 -35.19 -20.99 13.64
CA PHE A 306 -35.60 -22.07 12.75
C PHE A 306 -35.34 -23.44 13.40
N THR A 307 -36.07 -24.45 12.96
CA THR A 307 -35.95 -25.84 13.47
C THR A 307 -35.50 -26.77 12.36
N ILE A 308 -34.54 -27.65 12.64
CA ILE A 308 -34.15 -28.73 11.74
C ILE A 308 -34.77 -30.02 12.23
N GLU A 309 -35.69 -30.55 11.46
CA GLU A 309 -36.46 -31.75 11.81
C GLU A 309 -35.59 -33.02 11.71
N LYS A 310 -36.11 -34.10 12.31
CA LYS A 310 -35.55 -35.43 12.19
C LYS A 310 -35.54 -35.90 10.73
N GLU A 311 -34.55 -36.74 10.39
CA GLU A 311 -34.55 -37.47 9.12
C GLU A 311 -35.80 -38.37 9.02
N LEU A 312 -36.55 -38.20 7.91
CA LEU A 312 -37.75 -38.96 7.58
C LEU A 312 -37.43 -40.40 7.16
#